data_AF-A0A919NB58-F1
#
_entry.id   AF-A0A919NB58-F1
#
_cell.length_a   1.000
_cell.length_b   1.000
_cell.length_c   1.000
_cell.angle_alpha   90.00
_cell.angle_beta   90.00
_cell.angle_gamma   90.00
#
_symmetry.space_group_name_H-M   'P 1'
#
loop_
_entity.id
_entity.type
_entity.pdbx_description
1 polymer ?
#
loop_
_entity_poly.entity_id
_entity_poly.type
_entity_poly.pdbx_seq_one_letter_code
_entity_poly.pdbx_strand_id
1 'polypeptide(L)'
;MQMRTSDRRSLALGGGIAALLCIPPAISVAANASADVLLTTGRPALASSTLSVAWLASAAVDHSTGTRWASGVTAGTEWLRVDLGAAQDVTRVRLHWAAAYAKAYRVQLSDDGATWRDAYRTANGTGGVDDLRGLTASGRYLRVLATQRATPDGYSLRDVRAYGPGPAARVTESGRVVGAGVPAAAAGLTAKVKKETAFQLVSSAENSTLNWRGEYGYLEDLGDGRGYTGGIIGFCSGTSDMLAVVTDYTRRKLANPLARYLPALRAVDGTDSHEGLDPGFPAAWRAAARDPVFQRVQRDARDRMYFTPAVRLAGADGLRALGQFAYYDAAVMHGVSGLRTIREQAVRARRTPAQGGDEIAYLGAFLDARDAEMRREAAHSDTTRVDTAQRVFLRASNLDLVPPLTWQVYGDRYTIKS
;
A
#
# COMPACT_ATOMS: atom_id res chain seq x y z
N MET A 1 -71.57 -55.92 -37.82
CA MET A 1 -72.72 -55.05 -38.09
C MET A 1 -72.20 -53.63 -38.02
N GLN A 2 -71.86 -52.99 -39.16
CA GLN A 2 -72.64 -51.87 -39.76
C GLN A 2 -73.10 -50.87 -38.68
N MET A 3 -72.89 -49.56 -38.78
CA MET A 3 -72.86 -48.71 -39.97
C MET A 3 -72.42 -47.31 -39.54
N ARG A 4 -71.84 -46.56 -40.48
CA ARG A 4 -71.69 -45.10 -40.44
C ARG A 4 -73.04 -44.39 -40.49
N THR A 5 -73.14 -43.24 -39.83
CA THR A 5 -73.85 -41.97 -40.19
C THR A 5 -73.60 -40.96 -39.07
N SER A 6 -73.60 -39.64 -39.20
CA SER A 6 -73.36 -38.65 -40.26
C SER A 6 -73.21 -37.28 -39.58
N ASP A 7 -72.92 -36.27 -40.39
CA ASP A 7 -73.11 -34.81 -40.19
C ASP A 7 -72.04 -34.03 -39.41
N ARG A 8 -71.28 -33.07 -39.98
CA ARG A 8 -71.47 -31.92 -40.90
C ARG A 8 -71.48 -30.56 -40.15
N ARG A 9 -70.62 -29.66 -40.66
CA ARG A 9 -70.55 -28.18 -40.50
C ARG A 9 -69.84 -27.68 -39.23
N SER A 10 -69.08 -26.59 -39.19
CA SER A 10 -68.43 -25.71 -40.17
C SER A 10 -67.49 -24.79 -39.36
N LEU A 11 -66.36 -24.40 -39.99
CA LEU A 11 -65.50 -23.22 -39.77
C LEU A 11 -65.68 -22.34 -38.52
N ALA A 12 -64.56 -22.09 -37.82
CA ALA A 12 -64.17 -20.75 -37.39
C ALA A 12 -62.64 -20.62 -37.35
N LEU A 13 -62.14 -19.61 -38.08
CA LEU A 13 -60.77 -19.11 -38.04
C LEU A 13 -60.46 -18.50 -36.67
N GLY A 14 -59.24 -18.73 -36.17
CA GLY A 14 -58.69 -18.00 -35.02
C GLY A 14 -57.19 -18.23 -34.95
N GLY A 15 -56.42 -17.32 -35.55
CA GLY A 15 -54.96 -17.32 -35.51
C GLY A 15 -54.40 -16.90 -34.15
N GLY A 16 -53.15 -17.27 -33.88
CA GLY A 16 -52.42 -16.78 -32.71
C GLY A 16 -51.15 -17.54 -32.34
N ILE A 17 -50.06 -17.27 -33.08
CA ILE A 17 -48.66 -17.19 -32.60
C ILE A 17 -48.09 -18.42 -31.86
N ALA A 18 -47.36 -19.25 -32.60
CA ALA A 18 -46.41 -20.22 -32.05
C ALA A 18 -45.05 -19.54 -31.81
N ALA A 19 -44.61 -19.48 -30.55
CA ALA A 19 -43.26 -19.04 -30.19
C ALA A 19 -42.24 -20.12 -30.59
N LEU A 20 -41.39 -19.82 -31.58
CA LEU A 20 -40.19 -20.60 -31.89
C LEU A 20 -39.16 -20.38 -30.77
N LEU A 21 -38.88 -21.43 -29.98
CA LEU A 21 -37.70 -21.51 -29.14
C LEU A 21 -36.48 -21.76 -30.06
N CYS A 22 -35.70 -20.72 -30.35
CA CYS A 22 -34.36 -20.86 -30.91
C CYS A 22 -33.42 -21.40 -29.82
N ILE A 23 -33.07 -22.69 -29.90
CA ILE A 23 -31.94 -23.26 -29.15
C ILE A 23 -30.68 -22.95 -29.98
N PRO A 24 -29.74 -22.09 -29.52
CA PRO A 24 -28.47 -21.95 -30.21
C PRO A 24 -27.65 -23.26 -30.03
N PRO A 25 -26.85 -23.65 -31.03
CA PRO A 25 -26.01 -24.84 -30.93
C PRO A 25 -25.00 -24.65 -29.80
N ALA A 26 -24.91 -25.66 -28.92
CA ALA A 26 -23.84 -25.75 -27.95
C ALA A 26 -22.50 -25.89 -28.69
N ILE A 27 -21.73 -24.81 -28.74
CA ILE A 27 -20.33 -24.85 -29.15
C ILE A 27 -19.58 -25.61 -28.05
N SER A 28 -19.31 -26.90 -28.26
CA SER A 28 -18.28 -27.61 -27.50
C SER A 28 -16.92 -27.02 -27.88
N VAL A 29 -16.40 -26.10 -27.08
CA VAL A 29 -14.99 -25.73 -27.15
C VAL A 29 -14.19 -26.80 -26.41
N ALA A 30 -13.68 -27.77 -27.15
CA ALA A 30 -12.55 -28.57 -26.71
C ALA A 30 -11.25 -27.85 -27.11
N ALA A 31 -10.36 -27.71 -26.12
CA ALA A 31 -8.96 -27.27 -26.18
C ALA A 31 -8.67 -25.82 -26.61
N ASN A 32 -8.26 -25.00 -25.63
CA ASN A 32 -7.06 -24.18 -25.83
C ASN A 32 -5.95 -24.80 -24.96
N ALA A 33 -4.86 -25.20 -25.61
CA ALA A 33 -3.61 -25.53 -24.93
C ALA A 33 -3.24 -24.38 -23.97
N SER A 34 -2.84 -24.73 -22.74
CA SER A 34 -2.44 -23.76 -21.73
C SER A 34 -1.33 -22.86 -22.30
N ALA A 35 -1.60 -21.58 -22.47
CA ALA A 35 -0.53 -20.63 -22.73
C ALA A 35 0.36 -20.61 -21.48
N ASP A 36 1.61 -21.08 -21.61
CA ASP A 36 2.62 -21.04 -20.56
C ASP A 36 3.11 -19.57 -20.47
N VAL A 37 2.30 -18.72 -19.81
CA VAL A 37 2.51 -17.27 -19.71
C VAL A 37 3.67 -17.00 -18.76
N LEU A 38 4.61 -16.15 -19.17
CA LEU A 38 5.73 -15.71 -18.34
C LEU A 38 5.26 -14.75 -17.24
N LEU A 39 5.40 -15.17 -15.98
CA LEU A 39 4.82 -14.50 -14.82
C LEU A 39 5.76 -13.48 -14.18
N THR A 40 7.07 -13.59 -14.39
CA THR A 40 8.11 -12.83 -13.66
C THR A 40 8.61 -11.57 -14.40
N THR A 41 8.14 -11.28 -15.62
CA THR A 41 8.61 -10.12 -16.39
C THR A 41 8.32 -8.78 -15.73
N GLY A 42 9.39 -8.01 -15.50
CA GLY A 42 9.33 -6.68 -14.89
C GLY A 42 8.74 -6.71 -13.47
N ARG A 43 8.66 -7.89 -12.85
CA ARG A 43 8.09 -8.05 -11.51
C ARG A 43 9.10 -7.59 -10.46
N PRO A 44 8.64 -6.99 -9.35
CA PRO A 44 9.53 -6.65 -8.24
C PRO A 44 10.24 -7.89 -7.71
N ALA A 45 11.56 -7.81 -7.56
CA ALA A 45 12.38 -8.85 -6.94
C ALA A 45 13.19 -8.28 -5.78
N LEU A 46 13.30 -9.05 -4.70
CA LEU A 46 14.14 -8.77 -3.54
C LEU A 46 15.09 -9.93 -3.30
N ALA A 47 16.17 -9.68 -2.58
CA ALA A 47 17.06 -10.72 -2.10
C ALA A 47 17.43 -10.48 -0.64
N SER A 48 17.88 -11.54 0.05
CA SER A 48 18.42 -11.46 1.41
C SER A 48 19.63 -10.54 1.49
N SER A 49 20.45 -10.51 0.44
CA SER A 49 21.61 -9.65 0.33
C SER A 49 21.93 -9.35 -1.14
N THR A 50 22.85 -8.42 -1.36
CA THR A 50 23.37 -8.12 -2.69
C THR A 50 24.85 -7.76 -2.58
N LEU A 51 25.69 -8.34 -3.44
CA LEU A 51 27.14 -8.15 -3.43
C LEU A 51 27.52 -6.70 -3.70
N SER A 52 26.86 -6.07 -4.68
CA SER A 52 27.03 -4.66 -5.01
C SER A 52 25.83 -4.17 -5.81
N VAL A 53 25.70 -2.85 -5.92
CA VAL A 53 24.60 -2.19 -6.66
C VAL A 53 24.54 -2.56 -8.15
N ALA A 54 25.59 -3.16 -8.72
CA ALA A 54 25.57 -3.67 -10.09
C ALA A 54 24.86 -5.02 -10.25
N TRP A 55 24.57 -5.72 -9.14
CA TRP A 55 24.09 -7.12 -9.13
C TRP A 55 22.82 -7.31 -8.30
N LEU A 56 21.85 -6.40 -8.46
CA LEU A 56 20.58 -6.38 -7.72
C LEU A 56 19.65 -7.56 -8.07
N ALA A 57 18.69 -7.87 -7.19
CA ALA A 57 17.69 -8.92 -7.43
C ALA A 57 16.86 -8.68 -8.71
N SER A 58 16.61 -7.41 -9.06
CA SER A 58 15.91 -7.01 -10.29
C SER A 58 16.61 -7.50 -11.56
N ALA A 59 17.93 -7.64 -11.53
CA ALA A 59 18.74 -8.12 -12.65
C ALA A 59 18.53 -9.62 -12.96
N ALA A 60 17.81 -10.36 -12.11
CA ALA A 60 17.44 -11.75 -12.40
C ALA A 60 16.01 -11.87 -12.98
N VAL A 61 15.28 -10.77 -13.17
CA VAL A 61 13.89 -10.77 -13.67
C VAL A 61 13.67 -9.74 -14.80
N ASP A 62 14.75 -9.19 -15.33
CA ASP A 62 14.78 -8.17 -16.40
C ASP A 62 14.80 -8.76 -17.82
N HIS A 63 14.77 -10.10 -17.94
CA HIS A 63 14.79 -10.86 -19.20
C HIS A 63 16.09 -10.74 -20.00
N SER A 64 17.15 -10.25 -19.36
CA SER A 64 18.49 -10.17 -19.94
C SER A 64 19.37 -11.27 -19.34
N THR A 65 20.06 -12.04 -20.19
CA THR A 65 21.08 -12.99 -19.72
C THR A 65 22.44 -12.34 -19.46
N GLY A 66 22.59 -11.05 -19.82
CA GLY A 66 23.81 -10.27 -19.64
C GLY A 66 23.97 -9.69 -18.23
N THR A 67 22.86 -9.53 -17.52
CA THR A 67 22.76 -9.01 -16.16
C THR A 67 22.55 -10.18 -15.18
N ARG A 68 22.77 -9.95 -13.87
CA ARG A 68 22.57 -10.98 -12.84
C ARG A 68 22.38 -10.38 -11.46
N TRP A 69 21.62 -11.07 -10.63
CA TRP A 69 21.73 -10.91 -9.19
C TRP A 69 22.98 -11.61 -8.66
N ALA A 70 23.62 -11.04 -7.63
CA ALA A 70 24.64 -11.73 -6.84
C ALA A 70 24.44 -11.42 -5.34
N SER A 71 24.46 -12.44 -4.49
CA SER A 71 24.43 -12.30 -3.03
C SER A 71 25.77 -11.78 -2.50
N GLY A 72 25.78 -11.30 -1.25
CA GLY A 72 27.02 -11.10 -0.50
C GLY A 72 27.85 -12.40 -0.40
N VAL A 73 29.16 -12.26 -0.17
CA VAL A 73 30.08 -13.39 0.07
C VAL A 73 30.07 -13.76 1.55
N THR A 74 28.93 -14.24 2.03
CA THR A 74 28.69 -14.67 3.43
C THR A 74 28.55 -16.18 3.48
N ALA A 75 29.05 -16.86 4.52
CA ALA A 75 28.72 -18.27 4.76
C ALA A 75 27.25 -18.39 5.22
N GLY A 76 26.38 -19.00 4.40
CA GLY A 76 24.98 -19.15 4.80
C GLY A 76 23.97 -19.38 3.69
N THR A 77 22.70 -19.29 4.10
CA THR A 77 21.52 -19.37 3.26
C THR A 77 21.18 -17.99 2.72
N GLU A 78 20.95 -17.88 1.41
CA GLU A 78 20.54 -16.65 0.74
C GLU A 78 19.28 -16.92 -0.08
N TRP A 79 18.50 -15.90 -0.36
CA TRP A 79 17.30 -16.03 -1.18
C TRP A 79 17.13 -14.88 -2.15
N LEU A 80 16.47 -15.18 -3.27
CA LEU A 80 15.88 -14.20 -4.17
C LEU A 80 14.38 -14.50 -4.29
N ARG A 81 13.56 -13.48 -4.07
CA ARG A 81 12.09 -13.53 -4.11
C ARG A 81 11.56 -12.62 -5.20
N VAL A 82 10.59 -13.09 -5.96
CA VAL A 82 9.83 -12.34 -6.98
C VAL A 82 8.37 -12.22 -6.53
N ASP A 83 7.79 -11.01 -6.61
CA ASP A 83 6.35 -10.78 -6.42
C ASP A 83 5.62 -10.89 -7.76
N LEU A 84 4.85 -11.97 -7.94
CA LEU A 84 4.06 -12.22 -9.16
C LEU A 84 2.81 -11.31 -9.25
N GLY A 85 2.60 -10.43 -8.26
CA GLY A 85 1.54 -9.42 -8.20
C GLY A 85 0.17 -9.92 -7.75
N ALA A 86 -0.11 -11.21 -7.92
CA ALA A 86 -1.28 -11.92 -7.40
C ALA A 86 -0.93 -13.40 -7.25
N ALA A 87 -1.76 -14.17 -6.56
CA ALA A 87 -1.62 -15.63 -6.57
C ALA A 87 -1.68 -16.12 -8.03
N GLN A 88 -0.63 -16.81 -8.46
CA GLN A 88 -0.55 -17.44 -9.77
C GLN A 88 -0.33 -18.93 -9.58
N ASP A 89 -0.94 -19.73 -10.44
CA ASP A 89 -0.51 -21.12 -10.62
C ASP A 89 0.83 -21.09 -11.35
N VAL A 90 1.81 -21.82 -10.82
CA VAL A 90 3.14 -21.95 -11.40
C VAL A 90 3.36 -23.40 -11.81
N THR A 91 3.44 -23.62 -13.11
CA THR A 91 3.62 -24.93 -13.75
C THR A 91 5.07 -25.22 -14.10
N ARG A 92 5.87 -24.16 -14.25
CA ARG A 92 7.28 -24.26 -14.65
C ARG A 92 8.11 -23.11 -14.07
N VAL A 93 9.33 -23.42 -13.62
CA VAL A 93 10.33 -22.42 -13.21
C VAL A 93 11.66 -22.74 -13.88
N ARG A 94 12.19 -21.78 -14.63
CA ARG A 94 13.51 -21.85 -15.26
C ARG A 94 14.46 -20.91 -14.53
N LEU A 95 15.52 -21.46 -13.97
CA LEU A 95 16.60 -20.74 -13.31
C LEU A 95 17.83 -20.75 -14.21
N HIS A 96 18.51 -19.63 -14.33
CA HIS A 96 19.81 -19.54 -15.00
C HIS A 96 20.84 -19.05 -14.00
N TRP A 97 21.66 -19.97 -13.50
CA TRP A 97 22.74 -19.67 -12.58
C TRP A 97 23.95 -19.07 -13.30
N ALA A 98 24.65 -18.16 -12.62
CA ALA A 98 26.00 -17.77 -13.01
C ALA A 98 27.05 -18.76 -12.44
N ALA A 99 28.33 -18.43 -12.54
CA ALA A 99 29.42 -19.29 -12.05
C ALA A 99 29.33 -19.58 -10.53
N ALA A 100 28.83 -18.62 -9.75
CA ALA A 100 28.58 -18.76 -8.32
C ALA A 100 27.15 -19.32 -8.11
N TYR A 101 26.98 -20.64 -8.10
CA TYR A 101 25.67 -21.29 -8.07
C TYR A 101 25.40 -22.06 -6.77
N ALA A 102 24.13 -22.39 -6.54
CA ALA A 102 23.72 -23.19 -5.41
C ALA A 102 23.83 -24.70 -5.71
N LYS A 103 24.58 -25.43 -4.88
CA LYS A 103 24.57 -26.89 -4.87
C LYS A 103 23.29 -27.42 -4.23
N ALA A 104 22.80 -26.77 -3.17
CA ALA A 104 21.49 -27.07 -2.59
C ALA A 104 20.60 -25.83 -2.58
N TYR A 105 19.37 -25.99 -3.08
CA TYR A 105 18.37 -24.92 -3.09
C TYR A 105 16.94 -25.46 -3.10
N ARG A 106 15.99 -24.57 -2.82
CA ARG A 106 14.55 -24.80 -2.93
C ARG A 106 13.91 -23.72 -3.78
N VAL A 107 12.88 -24.09 -4.55
CA VAL A 107 11.95 -23.13 -5.14
C VAL A 107 10.68 -23.20 -4.31
N GLN A 108 10.24 -22.06 -3.79
CA GLN A 108 9.16 -21.97 -2.84
C GLN A 108 8.14 -20.93 -3.26
N LEU A 109 6.88 -21.23 -2.97
CA LEU A 109 5.76 -20.33 -3.22
C LEU A 109 5.11 -19.94 -1.90
N SER A 110 4.54 -18.74 -1.88
CA SER A 110 3.89 -18.18 -0.70
C SER A 110 2.76 -17.23 -1.11
N ASP A 111 1.67 -17.25 -0.37
CA ASP A 111 0.55 -16.32 -0.58
C ASP A 111 0.80 -14.98 0.13
N ASP A 112 1.52 -15.01 1.25
CA ASP A 112 1.68 -13.91 2.20
C ASP A 112 3.13 -13.38 2.28
N GLY A 113 4.10 -14.07 1.67
CA GLY A 113 5.52 -13.74 1.71
C GLY A 113 6.22 -14.15 3.03
N ALA A 114 5.51 -14.78 3.96
CA ALA A 114 5.98 -15.19 5.29
C ALA A 114 5.97 -16.71 5.46
N THR A 115 4.88 -17.36 5.05
CA THR A 115 4.71 -18.81 5.09
C THR A 115 5.05 -19.40 3.73
N TRP A 116 6.06 -20.26 3.68
CA TRP A 116 6.62 -20.76 2.42
C TRP A 116 6.37 -22.26 2.25
N ARG A 117 5.96 -22.65 1.05
CA ARG A 117 5.77 -24.05 0.66
C ARG A 117 6.76 -24.40 -0.44
N ASP A 118 7.43 -25.54 -0.31
CA ASP A 118 8.35 -26.02 -1.34
C ASP A 118 7.58 -26.51 -2.56
N ALA A 119 7.86 -25.91 -3.72
CA ALA A 119 7.47 -26.43 -5.02
C ALA A 119 8.54 -27.37 -5.58
N TYR A 120 9.80 -27.15 -5.22
CA TYR A 120 10.93 -27.98 -5.63
C TYR A 120 12.09 -27.89 -4.62
N ARG A 121 12.91 -28.95 -4.54
CA ARG A 121 14.16 -28.98 -3.75
C ARG A 121 15.22 -29.84 -4.44
N THR A 122 16.47 -29.44 -4.31
CA THR A 122 17.64 -30.25 -4.70
C THR A 122 18.81 -30.03 -3.76
N ALA A 123 19.67 -31.04 -3.64
CA ALA A 123 20.96 -30.98 -2.94
C ALA A 123 22.15 -31.21 -3.89
N ASN A 124 21.88 -31.41 -5.18
CA ASN A 124 22.86 -31.80 -6.20
C ASN A 124 22.80 -30.88 -7.44
N GLY A 125 22.56 -29.58 -7.23
CA GLY A 125 22.58 -28.58 -8.29
C GLY A 125 23.95 -28.56 -9.00
N THR A 126 23.92 -28.39 -10.32
CA THR A 126 25.10 -28.41 -11.20
C THR A 126 25.44 -27.04 -11.79
N GLY A 127 24.66 -26.01 -11.46
CA GLY A 127 24.75 -24.69 -12.07
C GLY A 127 24.20 -24.67 -13.50
N GLY A 128 24.45 -23.60 -14.25
CA GLY A 128 23.88 -23.43 -15.59
C GLY A 128 22.37 -23.22 -15.56
N VAL A 129 21.63 -23.88 -16.47
CA VAL A 129 20.18 -23.73 -16.59
C VAL A 129 19.46 -24.90 -15.95
N ASP A 130 18.63 -24.62 -14.95
CA ASP A 130 17.67 -25.57 -14.40
C ASP A 130 16.28 -25.26 -14.98
N ASP A 131 15.62 -26.24 -15.57
CA ASP A 131 14.29 -26.09 -16.20
C ASP A 131 13.27 -27.02 -15.52
N LEU A 132 12.68 -26.52 -14.43
CA LEU A 132 11.79 -27.26 -13.55
C LEU A 132 10.37 -27.23 -14.12
N ARG A 133 9.87 -28.34 -14.63
CA ARG A 133 8.53 -28.48 -15.23
C ARG A 133 7.62 -29.36 -14.37
N GLY A 134 6.31 -29.27 -14.63
CA GLY A 134 5.32 -30.12 -13.95
C GLY A 134 5.11 -29.74 -12.49
N LEU A 135 5.37 -28.47 -12.15
CA LEU A 135 5.11 -27.96 -10.81
C LEU A 135 3.59 -27.82 -10.62
N THR A 136 3.11 -28.22 -9.45
CA THR A 136 1.72 -27.98 -9.01
C THR A 136 1.78 -27.17 -7.75
N ALA A 137 2.04 -25.88 -7.91
CA ALA A 137 2.16 -24.96 -6.81
C ALA A 137 1.56 -23.60 -7.19
N SER A 138 0.90 -22.98 -6.22
CA SER A 138 0.33 -21.64 -6.36
C SER A 138 0.80 -20.73 -5.24
N GLY A 139 0.92 -19.45 -5.57
CA GLY A 139 1.36 -18.41 -4.64
C GLY A 139 1.53 -17.07 -5.33
N ARG A 140 1.52 -16.00 -4.54
CA ARG A 140 1.84 -14.65 -5.03
C ARG A 140 3.34 -14.42 -5.13
N TYR A 141 4.09 -14.97 -4.19
CA TYR A 141 5.52 -14.82 -4.14
C TYR A 141 6.19 -16.11 -4.53
N LEU A 142 7.19 -16.01 -5.41
CA LEU A 142 8.11 -17.09 -5.71
C LEU A 142 9.46 -16.77 -5.10
N ARG A 143 10.10 -17.74 -4.44
CA ARG A 143 11.43 -17.58 -3.84
C ARG A 143 12.35 -18.72 -4.23
N VAL A 144 13.54 -18.40 -4.67
CA VAL A 144 14.68 -19.33 -4.73
C VAL A 144 15.44 -19.17 -3.42
N LEU A 145 15.44 -20.22 -2.60
CA LEU A 145 16.16 -20.28 -1.33
C LEU A 145 17.41 -21.16 -1.51
N ALA A 146 18.58 -20.55 -1.63
CA ALA A 146 19.86 -21.21 -1.80
C ALA A 146 20.49 -21.50 -0.43
N THR A 147 20.68 -22.78 -0.11
CA THR A 147 21.07 -23.24 1.24
C THR A 147 22.49 -23.80 1.30
N GLN A 148 23.08 -24.16 0.16
CA GLN A 148 24.47 -24.60 0.08
C GLN A 148 25.10 -24.13 -1.23
N ARG A 149 26.26 -23.50 -1.14
CA ARG A 149 27.05 -23.07 -2.30
C ARG A 149 27.78 -24.22 -2.97
N ALA A 150 28.05 -24.07 -4.27
CA ALA A 150 28.95 -24.94 -5.00
C ALA A 150 30.39 -24.39 -5.11
N THR A 151 30.58 -23.07 -4.96
CA THR A 151 31.88 -22.39 -4.99
C THR A 151 32.12 -21.59 -3.71
N PRO A 152 33.35 -21.09 -3.46
CA PRO A 152 33.61 -20.17 -2.35
C PRO A 152 32.90 -18.81 -2.48
N ASP A 153 32.60 -18.38 -3.71
CA ASP A 153 31.83 -17.17 -4.02
C ASP A 153 30.39 -17.28 -3.52
N GLY A 154 29.62 -16.19 -3.45
CA GLY A 154 28.19 -16.22 -3.04
C GLY A 154 27.26 -17.03 -3.97
N TYR A 155 26.02 -16.57 -4.11
CA TYR A 155 25.07 -17.11 -5.08
C TYR A 155 24.76 -16.07 -6.15
N SER A 156 24.51 -16.50 -7.37
CA SER A 156 24.23 -15.58 -8.46
C SER A 156 23.33 -16.21 -9.52
N LEU A 157 22.26 -15.48 -9.85
CA LEU A 157 21.26 -15.85 -10.84
C LEU A 157 21.23 -14.80 -11.94
N ARG A 158 21.45 -15.22 -13.18
CA ARG A 158 21.23 -14.41 -14.37
C ARG A 158 19.75 -14.24 -14.68
N ASP A 159 18.94 -15.24 -14.36
CA ASP A 159 17.52 -15.22 -14.74
C ASP A 159 16.67 -16.15 -13.87
N VAL A 160 15.44 -15.71 -13.57
CA VAL A 160 14.38 -16.45 -12.87
C VAL A 160 13.07 -16.25 -13.63
N ARG A 161 12.66 -17.28 -14.37
CA ARG A 161 11.44 -17.28 -15.16
C ARG A 161 10.43 -18.27 -14.62
N ALA A 162 9.28 -17.79 -14.16
CA ALA A 162 8.16 -18.64 -13.79
C ALA A 162 7.07 -18.58 -14.85
N TYR A 163 6.43 -19.71 -15.14
CA TYR A 163 5.36 -19.83 -16.11
C TYR A 163 4.14 -20.49 -15.49
N GLY A 164 2.98 -20.14 -16.03
CA GLY A 164 1.68 -20.69 -15.65
C GLY A 164 0.58 -20.24 -16.61
N PRO A 165 -0.67 -20.67 -16.41
CA PRO A 165 -1.79 -20.34 -17.30
C PRO A 165 -2.17 -18.84 -17.31
N GLY A 166 -1.57 -18.02 -16.45
CA GLY A 166 -1.99 -16.64 -16.17
C GLY A 166 -3.05 -16.57 -15.06
N PRO A 167 -3.56 -15.36 -14.73
CA PRO A 167 -4.54 -15.21 -13.64
C PRO A 167 -5.81 -16.02 -13.94
N ALA A 168 -6.23 -16.85 -12.97
CA ALA A 168 -7.44 -17.65 -13.07
C ALA A 168 -8.67 -16.77 -13.35
N ALA A 169 -9.30 -16.95 -14.51
CA ALA A 169 -10.51 -16.24 -14.89
C ALA A 169 -11.66 -16.63 -13.96
N ARG A 170 -12.25 -15.66 -13.24
CA ARG A 170 -13.60 -15.79 -12.69
C ARG A 170 -14.63 -15.30 -13.71
N VAL A 171 -15.69 -16.09 -13.86
CA VAL A 171 -16.82 -15.89 -14.78
C VAL A 171 -17.73 -14.74 -14.32
N THR A 172 -17.93 -13.79 -15.25
CA THR A 172 -18.97 -12.75 -15.49
C THR A 172 -19.78 -12.10 -14.35
N GLU A 173 -19.81 -10.76 -14.34
CA GLU A 173 -21.01 -9.98 -14.73
C GLU A 173 -20.63 -8.58 -15.27
N SER A 174 -21.56 -7.95 -15.99
CA SER A 174 -21.39 -7.04 -17.13
C SER A 174 -20.71 -5.67 -16.91
N GLY A 175 -19.87 -5.30 -17.89
CA GLY A 175 -20.10 -4.10 -18.71
C GLY A 175 -19.78 -2.71 -18.14
N ARG A 176 -18.48 -2.37 -18.02
CA ARG A 176 -17.94 -1.05 -18.43
C ARG A 176 -16.43 -1.13 -18.57
N VAL A 177 -15.91 -0.83 -19.76
CA VAL A 177 -14.49 -0.64 -19.99
C VAL A 177 -14.07 0.62 -19.23
N VAL A 178 -13.35 0.45 -18.12
CA VAL A 178 -12.53 1.50 -17.50
C VAL A 178 -11.11 0.98 -17.55
N GLY A 179 -10.22 1.76 -18.18
CA GLY A 179 -8.84 1.39 -18.45
C GLY A 179 -8.17 0.74 -17.23
N ALA A 180 -7.38 -0.30 -17.49
CA ALA A 180 -6.73 -1.18 -16.51
C ALA A 180 -6.40 -0.42 -15.21
N GLY A 181 -7.31 -0.53 -14.24
CA GLY A 181 -7.17 0.11 -12.95
C GLY A 181 -5.95 -0.48 -12.26
N VAL A 182 -5.13 0.38 -11.64
CA VAL A 182 -4.10 -0.08 -10.71
C VAL A 182 -4.80 -1.03 -9.73
N PRO A 183 -4.32 -2.28 -9.55
CA PRO A 183 -4.92 -3.21 -8.59
C PRO A 183 -5.13 -2.51 -7.24
N ALA A 184 -6.24 -2.74 -6.55
CA ALA A 184 -6.54 -2.06 -5.28
C ALA A 184 -5.38 -2.17 -4.25
N ALA A 185 -4.61 -3.27 -4.33
CA ALA A 185 -3.39 -3.48 -3.57
C ALA A 185 -2.20 -2.60 -4.01
N ALA A 186 -2.05 -2.25 -5.29
CA ALA A 186 -0.98 -1.37 -5.79
C ALA A 186 -1.41 0.12 -5.85
N ALA A 187 -2.67 0.43 -5.55
CA ALA A 187 -3.18 1.79 -5.60
C ALA A 187 -2.43 2.69 -4.60
N GLY A 188 -2.23 3.97 -4.92
CA GLY A 188 -1.62 4.91 -3.99
C GLY A 188 -2.50 5.18 -2.76
N LEU A 189 -1.99 5.96 -1.82
CA LEU A 189 -2.69 6.37 -0.60
C LEU A 189 -3.99 7.15 -0.90
N THR A 190 -4.16 7.68 -2.11
CA THR A 190 -5.40 8.33 -2.57
C THR A 190 -6.58 7.37 -2.72
N ALA A 191 -6.33 6.05 -2.82
CA ALA A 191 -7.38 5.05 -2.88
C ALA A 191 -8.19 5.05 -1.57
N LYS A 192 -9.53 4.97 -1.67
CA LYS A 192 -10.45 5.11 -0.52
C LYS A 192 -10.06 4.26 0.69
N VAL A 193 -9.72 2.99 0.48
CA VAL A 193 -9.33 2.06 1.55
C VAL A 193 -8.01 2.49 2.19
N LYS A 194 -6.98 2.78 1.38
CA LYS A 194 -5.67 3.19 1.89
C LYS A 194 -5.68 4.56 2.55
N LYS A 195 -6.54 5.47 2.07
CA LYS A 195 -6.77 6.78 2.68
C LYS A 195 -7.41 6.63 4.05
N GLU A 196 -8.39 5.74 4.19
CA GLU A 196 -8.98 5.40 5.49
C GLU A 196 -7.93 4.81 6.44
N THR A 197 -7.13 3.84 5.97
CA THR A 197 -6.01 3.26 6.72
C THR A 197 -5.01 4.31 7.19
N ALA A 198 -4.64 5.26 6.33
CA ALA A 198 -3.72 6.34 6.68
C ALA A 198 -4.25 7.20 7.84
N PHE A 199 -5.55 7.49 7.86
CA PHE A 199 -6.17 8.27 8.92
C PHE A 199 -6.26 7.51 10.24
N GLN A 200 -6.53 6.20 10.19
CA GLN A 200 -6.49 5.34 11.37
C GLN A 200 -5.07 5.24 11.95
N LEU A 201 -4.05 5.14 11.10
CA LEU A 201 -2.64 5.13 11.51
C LEU A 201 -2.24 6.44 12.19
N VAL A 202 -2.53 7.59 11.58
CA VAL A 202 -2.27 8.90 12.20
C VAL A 202 -3.03 9.02 13.53
N SER A 203 -4.32 8.71 13.55
CA SER A 203 -5.14 8.81 14.76
C SER A 203 -4.66 7.92 15.90
N SER A 204 -4.00 6.79 15.62
CA SER A 204 -3.39 5.96 16.66
C SER A 204 -2.19 6.64 17.33
N ALA A 205 -1.52 7.55 16.64
CA ALA A 205 -0.40 8.33 17.18
C ALA A 205 -0.85 9.69 17.73
N GLU A 206 -1.87 10.33 17.16
CA GLU A 206 -2.34 11.62 17.66
C GLU A 206 -3.32 11.48 18.83
N ASN A 207 -4.09 10.39 18.88
CA ASN A 207 -5.25 10.27 19.77
C ASN A 207 -5.41 8.86 20.39
N SER A 208 -4.41 7.98 20.25
CA SER A 208 -4.45 6.60 20.75
C SER A 208 -5.72 5.81 20.39
N THR A 209 -6.28 6.06 19.19
CA THR A 209 -7.50 5.41 18.71
C THR A 209 -7.50 5.21 17.20
N LEU A 210 -8.19 4.17 16.72
CA LEU A 210 -8.46 4.02 15.28
C LEU A 210 -9.72 4.78 14.84
N ASN A 211 -10.56 5.22 15.79
CA ASN A 211 -11.78 5.96 15.49
C ASN A 211 -11.48 7.45 15.29
N TRP A 212 -10.75 7.79 14.22
CA TRP A 212 -10.39 9.18 13.92
C TRP A 212 -11.60 10.12 13.76
N ARG A 213 -12.79 9.58 13.43
CA ARG A 213 -14.03 10.35 13.33
C ARG A 213 -14.61 10.73 14.70
N GLY A 214 -14.15 10.13 15.79
CA GLY A 214 -14.46 10.55 17.16
C GLY A 214 -13.75 11.85 17.56
N GLU A 215 -12.64 12.18 16.89
CA GLU A 215 -11.68 13.19 17.34
C GLU A 215 -11.98 14.61 16.85
N TYR A 216 -13.08 14.84 16.13
CA TYR A 216 -13.43 16.21 15.69
C TYR A 216 -13.52 17.21 16.84
N GLY A 217 -13.90 16.75 18.03
CA GLY A 217 -14.07 17.56 19.23
C GLY A 217 -12.87 17.56 20.18
N TYR A 218 -11.81 16.80 19.87
CA TYR A 218 -10.58 16.85 20.63
C TYR A 218 -10.02 18.27 20.65
N LEU A 219 -9.62 18.75 21.82
CA LEU A 219 -8.96 20.05 22.03
C LEU A 219 -8.32 20.06 23.41
N GLU A 220 -7.01 20.24 23.44
CA GLU A 220 -6.18 20.28 24.63
C GLU A 220 -4.93 21.13 24.37
N ASP A 221 -4.41 21.82 25.37
CA ASP A 221 -3.06 22.37 25.32
C ASP A 221 -2.11 21.33 25.93
N LEU A 222 -1.18 20.86 25.11
CA LEU A 222 -0.23 19.80 25.46
C LEU A 222 1.00 20.33 26.20
N GLY A 223 1.14 21.66 26.35
CA GLY A 223 2.30 22.29 26.96
C GLY A 223 3.57 22.21 26.09
N ASP A 224 3.41 22.04 24.78
CA ASP A 224 4.50 21.90 23.82
C ASP A 224 4.86 23.21 23.08
N GLY A 225 4.27 24.34 23.52
CA GLY A 225 4.48 25.66 22.95
C GLY A 225 3.68 25.95 21.68
N ARG A 226 2.70 25.09 21.32
CA ARG A 226 1.79 25.33 20.17
C ARG A 226 0.42 25.88 20.58
N GLY A 227 0.18 26.05 21.88
CA GLY A 227 -1.11 26.38 22.47
C GLY A 227 -2.11 25.25 22.30
N TYR A 228 -3.40 25.58 22.14
CA TYR A 228 -4.43 24.58 21.91
C TYR A 228 -4.15 23.74 20.66
N THR A 229 -4.14 22.42 20.81
CA THR A 229 -4.09 21.40 19.76
C THR A 229 -5.43 20.68 19.69
N GLY A 230 -6.06 20.60 18.51
CA GLY A 230 -7.41 20.02 18.41
C GLY A 230 -7.84 19.48 17.04
N GLY A 231 -8.90 18.68 17.06
CA GLY A 231 -9.49 18.07 15.87
C GLY A 231 -8.73 16.85 15.36
N ILE A 232 -9.16 16.34 14.19
CA ILE A 232 -8.78 15.02 13.65
C ILE A 232 -7.30 14.83 13.28
N ILE A 233 -6.50 15.89 13.32
CA ILE A 233 -5.04 15.86 13.06
C ILE A 233 -4.26 16.86 13.93
N GLY A 234 -4.85 17.37 15.02
CA GLY A 234 -4.17 18.29 15.93
C GLY A 234 -3.84 19.67 15.32
N PHE A 235 -4.85 20.38 14.79
CA PHE A 235 -4.68 21.79 14.41
C PHE A 235 -4.31 22.62 15.64
N CYS A 236 -3.33 23.51 15.55
CA CYS A 236 -2.84 24.29 16.68
C CYS A 236 -3.18 25.78 16.58
N SER A 237 -3.48 26.44 17.70
CA SER A 237 -3.72 27.88 17.74
C SER A 237 -2.47 28.68 17.39
N GLY A 238 -1.28 28.18 17.72
CA GLY A 238 0.00 28.83 17.50
C GLY A 238 0.67 28.58 16.14
N THR A 239 0.09 27.75 15.26
CA THR A 239 0.73 27.36 13.98
C THR A 239 -0.10 27.73 12.74
N SER A 240 -1.00 28.69 12.88
CA SER A 240 -1.89 29.25 11.85
C SER A 240 -2.97 28.30 11.29
N ASP A 241 -2.85 26.98 11.47
CA ASP A 241 -3.77 26.04 10.84
C ASP A 241 -5.14 25.96 11.55
N MET A 242 -5.21 26.10 12.88
CA MET A 242 -6.47 26.24 13.61
C MET A 242 -7.21 27.52 13.21
N LEU A 243 -6.49 28.65 13.09
CA LEU A 243 -7.05 29.90 12.59
C LEU A 243 -7.63 29.73 11.18
N ALA A 244 -6.93 29.02 10.29
CA ALA A 244 -7.41 28.74 8.94
C ALA A 244 -8.64 27.83 8.93
N VAL A 245 -8.71 26.83 9.83
CA VAL A 245 -9.88 25.96 10.02
C VAL A 245 -11.10 26.77 10.48
N VAL A 246 -10.96 27.61 11.52
CA VAL A 246 -12.08 28.41 12.02
C VAL A 246 -12.51 29.49 11.02
N THR A 247 -11.56 30.04 10.26
CA THR A 247 -11.84 30.99 9.17
C THR A 247 -12.66 30.34 8.06
N ASP A 248 -12.30 29.13 7.61
CA ASP A 248 -13.06 28.40 6.59
C ASP A 248 -14.43 27.97 7.11
N TYR A 249 -14.53 27.55 8.37
CA TYR A 249 -15.82 27.24 8.98
C TYR A 249 -16.74 28.46 8.99
N THR A 250 -16.22 29.63 9.37
CA THR A 250 -16.97 30.88 9.36
C THR A 250 -17.38 31.33 7.97
N ARG A 251 -16.53 31.10 6.96
CA ARG A 251 -16.87 31.36 5.56
C ARG A 251 -18.03 30.49 5.08
N ARG A 252 -18.06 29.21 5.46
CA ARG A 252 -19.10 28.25 5.02
C ARG A 252 -20.38 28.32 5.85
N LYS A 253 -20.29 28.77 7.10
CA LYS A 253 -21.42 28.98 8.01
C LYS A 253 -21.15 30.21 8.88
N LEU A 254 -21.67 31.36 8.45
CA LEU A 254 -21.43 32.66 9.11
C LEU A 254 -21.83 32.65 10.60
N ALA A 255 -23.02 32.15 10.91
CA ALA A 255 -23.52 32.01 12.29
C ALA A 255 -23.07 30.67 12.90
N ASN A 256 -21.81 30.61 13.34
CA ASN A 256 -21.26 29.45 14.03
C ASN A 256 -20.63 29.85 15.39
N PRO A 257 -20.52 28.94 16.36
CA PRO A 257 -20.06 29.27 17.71
C PRO A 257 -18.59 29.66 17.80
N LEU A 258 -17.78 29.36 16.77
CA LEU A 258 -16.36 29.67 16.72
C LEU A 258 -16.05 31.04 16.08
N ALA A 259 -16.97 31.62 15.32
CA ALA A 259 -16.77 32.89 14.60
C ALA A 259 -16.31 34.04 15.52
N ARG A 260 -16.85 34.10 16.74
CA ARG A 260 -16.50 35.14 17.73
C ARG A 260 -15.04 35.09 18.20
N TYR A 261 -14.38 33.95 18.04
CA TYR A 261 -12.99 33.75 18.46
C TYR A 261 -11.96 34.10 17.37
N LEU A 262 -12.39 34.42 16.15
CA LEU A 262 -11.47 34.78 15.07
C LEU A 262 -10.51 35.94 15.40
N PRO A 263 -10.92 37.02 16.10
CA PRO A 263 -9.98 38.05 16.54
C PRO A 263 -8.91 37.52 17.49
N ALA A 264 -9.31 36.73 18.50
CA ALA A 264 -8.39 36.12 19.47
C ALA A 264 -7.43 35.12 18.79
N LEU A 265 -7.96 34.23 17.94
CA LEU A 265 -7.15 33.28 17.16
C LEU A 265 -6.12 33.99 16.25
N ARG A 266 -6.40 35.19 15.73
CA ARG A 266 -5.40 35.98 14.99
C ARG A 266 -4.35 36.62 15.89
N ALA A 267 -4.75 37.02 17.10
CA ALA A 267 -3.84 37.67 18.05
C ALA A 267 -2.84 36.68 18.65
N VAL A 268 -3.27 35.43 18.90
CA VAL A 268 -2.41 34.39 19.51
C VAL A 268 -1.63 33.57 18.49
N ASP A 269 -1.92 33.69 17.18
CA ASP A 269 -1.22 32.96 16.12
C ASP A 269 0.30 33.24 16.18
N GLY A 270 1.10 32.17 16.11
CA GLY A 270 2.55 32.21 16.34
C GLY A 270 2.98 32.14 17.82
N THR A 271 2.04 31.98 18.77
CA THR A 271 2.31 31.84 20.21
C THR A 271 1.50 30.69 20.82
N ASP A 272 1.80 30.32 22.07
CA ASP A 272 1.02 29.37 22.87
C ASP A 272 -0.06 30.06 23.74
N SER A 273 -0.29 31.36 23.56
CA SER A 273 -1.24 32.13 24.38
C SER A 273 -2.70 31.68 24.19
N HIS A 274 -3.45 31.70 25.30
CA HIS A 274 -4.90 31.46 25.32
C HIS A 274 -5.74 32.74 25.46
N GLU A 275 -5.10 33.91 25.35
CA GLU A 275 -5.76 35.20 25.56
C GLU A 275 -6.96 35.40 24.61
N GLY A 276 -8.13 35.69 25.17
CA GLY A 276 -9.38 35.85 24.42
C GLY A 276 -10.02 34.56 23.91
N LEU A 277 -9.38 33.39 24.10
CA LEU A 277 -9.96 32.08 23.84
C LEU A 277 -10.66 31.55 25.10
N ASP A 278 -9.98 31.61 26.24
CA ASP A 278 -10.49 31.06 27.49
C ASP A 278 -11.57 31.92 28.16
N PRO A 279 -12.46 31.30 28.95
CA PRO A 279 -12.62 29.84 29.14
C PRO A 279 -13.56 29.19 28.11
N GLY A 280 -14.15 29.98 27.21
CA GLY A 280 -15.29 29.54 26.39
C GLY A 280 -14.92 28.78 25.13
N PHE A 281 -13.70 28.94 24.61
CA PHE A 281 -13.29 28.35 23.34
C PHE A 281 -13.34 26.82 23.33
N PRO A 282 -12.86 26.09 24.37
CA PRO A 282 -12.95 24.64 24.39
C PRO A 282 -14.38 24.09 24.33
N ALA A 283 -15.31 24.72 25.04
CA ALA A 283 -16.72 24.35 24.99
C ALA A 283 -17.33 24.63 23.61
N ALA A 284 -17.00 25.77 23.00
CA ALA A 284 -17.46 26.15 21.67
C ALA A 284 -16.91 25.21 20.58
N TRP A 285 -15.66 24.76 20.69
CA TRP A 285 -15.03 23.80 19.78
C TRP A 285 -15.75 22.45 19.83
N ARG A 286 -15.96 21.90 21.04
CA ARG A 286 -16.68 20.64 21.25
C ARG A 286 -18.13 20.72 20.76
N ALA A 287 -18.78 21.88 20.92
CA ALA A 287 -20.11 22.11 20.36
C ALA A 287 -20.09 22.13 18.82
N ALA A 288 -19.12 22.84 18.22
CA ALA A 288 -18.93 22.89 16.77
C ALA A 288 -18.63 21.52 16.16
N ALA A 289 -17.92 20.63 16.87
CA ALA A 289 -17.58 19.28 16.41
C ALA A 289 -18.80 18.39 16.09
N ARG A 290 -19.98 18.74 16.63
CA ARG A 290 -21.25 18.07 16.31
C ARG A 290 -21.84 18.55 14.98
N ASP A 291 -21.37 19.66 14.43
CA ASP A 291 -21.83 20.24 13.18
C ASP A 291 -21.18 19.53 11.97
N PRO A 292 -21.96 18.91 11.07
CA PRO A 292 -21.43 18.28 9.86
C PRO A 292 -20.63 19.22 8.96
N VAL A 293 -20.88 20.54 8.99
CA VAL A 293 -20.11 21.54 8.26
C VAL A 293 -18.71 21.68 8.85
N PHE A 294 -18.58 21.76 10.18
CA PHE A 294 -17.28 21.85 10.83
C PHE A 294 -16.45 20.57 10.65
N GLN A 295 -17.09 19.41 10.76
CA GLN A 295 -16.45 18.13 10.46
C GLN A 295 -15.92 18.08 9.02
N ARG A 296 -16.67 18.62 8.05
CA ARG A 296 -16.25 18.70 6.64
C ARG A 296 -15.09 19.68 6.46
N VAL A 297 -15.11 20.82 7.13
CA VAL A 297 -14.02 21.80 7.14
C VAL A 297 -12.73 21.17 7.65
N GLN A 298 -12.76 20.43 8.77
CA GLN A 298 -11.57 19.76 9.28
C GLN A 298 -11.01 18.73 8.28
N ARG A 299 -11.87 17.90 7.65
CA ARG A 299 -11.43 16.95 6.62
C ARG A 299 -10.82 17.64 5.40
N ASP A 300 -11.44 18.72 4.93
CA ASP A 300 -10.96 19.49 3.80
C ASP A 300 -9.64 20.20 4.12
N ALA A 301 -9.48 20.72 5.34
CA ALA A 301 -8.25 21.33 5.82
C ALA A 301 -7.11 20.31 5.90
N ARG A 302 -7.33 19.15 6.53
CA ARG A 302 -6.37 18.02 6.52
C ARG A 302 -5.96 17.68 5.10
N ASP A 303 -6.93 17.51 4.21
CA ASP A 303 -6.67 17.10 2.83
C ASP A 303 -5.87 18.16 2.06
N ARG A 304 -6.21 19.45 2.23
CA ARG A 304 -5.58 20.59 1.54
C ARG A 304 -4.19 20.90 2.07
N MET A 305 -4.04 20.95 3.40
CA MET A 305 -2.82 21.42 4.06
C MET A 305 -1.75 20.33 4.18
N TYR A 306 -2.16 19.07 4.37
CA TYR A 306 -1.23 18.00 4.74
C TYR A 306 -1.24 16.84 3.74
N PHE A 307 -2.38 16.18 3.56
CA PHE A 307 -2.46 14.94 2.78
C PHE A 307 -2.11 15.15 1.31
N THR A 308 -2.76 16.09 0.62
CA THR A 308 -2.56 16.28 -0.82
C THR A 308 -1.14 16.74 -1.15
N PRO A 309 -0.55 17.74 -0.44
CA PRO A 309 0.84 18.13 -0.67
C PRO A 309 1.84 16.98 -0.43
N ALA A 310 1.67 16.22 0.66
CA ALA A 310 2.55 15.13 1.01
C ALA A 310 2.49 13.97 0.01
N VAL A 311 1.27 13.52 -0.34
CA VAL A 311 1.08 12.42 -1.29
C VAL A 311 1.53 12.81 -2.69
N ARG A 312 1.33 14.07 -3.11
CA ARG A 312 1.87 14.58 -4.38
C ARG A 312 3.39 14.58 -4.39
N LEU A 313 4.02 15.01 -3.30
CA LEU A 313 5.49 15.03 -3.18
C LEU A 313 6.05 13.60 -3.21
N ALA A 314 5.47 12.69 -2.44
CA ALA A 314 5.83 11.27 -2.44
C ALA A 314 5.63 10.62 -3.83
N GLY A 315 4.54 10.96 -4.53
CA GLY A 315 4.30 10.51 -5.89
C GLY A 315 5.36 11.00 -6.88
N ALA A 316 5.83 12.24 -6.73
CA ALA A 316 6.93 12.78 -7.54
C ALA A 316 8.27 12.06 -7.29
N ASP A 317 8.44 11.48 -6.10
CA ASP A 317 9.60 10.64 -5.75
C ASP A 317 9.43 9.18 -6.13
N GLY A 318 8.29 8.80 -6.72
CA GLY A 318 8.01 7.42 -7.15
C GLY A 318 7.68 6.48 -5.99
N LEU A 319 7.25 7.02 -4.85
CA LEU A 319 6.93 6.23 -3.66
C LEU A 319 5.55 5.58 -3.75
N ARG A 320 5.45 4.34 -3.30
CA ARG A 320 4.20 3.60 -3.08
C ARG A 320 3.51 4.03 -1.79
N ALA A 321 2.40 3.37 -1.46
CA ALA A 321 1.50 3.80 -0.40
C ALA A 321 2.17 3.94 0.99
N LEU A 322 3.13 3.08 1.36
CA LEU A 322 3.87 3.24 2.61
C LEU A 322 4.72 4.51 2.61
N GLY A 323 5.41 4.82 1.52
CA GLY A 323 6.20 6.04 1.42
C GLY A 323 5.34 7.30 1.36
N GLN A 324 4.20 7.23 0.67
CA GLN A 324 3.17 8.28 0.69
C GLN A 324 2.63 8.49 2.11
N PHE A 325 2.41 7.41 2.86
CA PHE A 325 2.00 7.50 4.27
C PHE A 325 3.09 8.10 5.14
N ALA A 326 4.35 7.68 4.98
CA ALA A 326 5.47 8.25 5.75
C ALA A 326 5.61 9.76 5.53
N TYR A 327 5.40 10.24 4.29
CA TYR A 327 5.38 11.66 3.99
C TYR A 327 4.18 12.36 4.62
N TYR A 328 3.00 11.76 4.54
CA TYR A 328 1.79 12.32 5.14
C TYR A 328 1.91 12.44 6.66
N ASP A 329 2.40 11.40 7.33
CA ASP A 329 2.60 11.36 8.78
C ASP A 329 3.66 12.38 9.24
N ALA A 330 4.75 12.54 8.48
CA ALA A 330 5.74 13.57 8.74
C ALA A 330 5.18 14.98 8.52
N ALA A 331 4.32 15.18 7.51
CA ALA A 331 3.67 16.48 7.28
C ALA A 331 2.70 16.84 8.41
N VAL A 332 1.97 15.87 8.97
CA VAL A 332 1.08 16.09 10.12
C VAL A 332 1.89 16.57 11.32
N MET A 333 3.02 15.91 11.62
CA MET A 333 3.81 16.20 12.81
C MET A 333 4.69 17.47 12.68
N HIS A 334 5.37 17.65 11.54
CA HIS A 334 6.37 18.71 11.36
C HIS A 334 5.93 19.80 10.38
N GLY A 335 4.68 19.76 9.92
CA GLY A 335 4.22 20.58 8.80
C GLY A 335 4.82 20.15 7.45
N VAL A 336 4.30 20.72 6.36
CA VAL A 336 4.82 20.45 5.00
C VAL A 336 6.24 21.01 4.79
N SER A 337 6.61 22.09 5.50
CA SER A 337 7.98 22.61 5.52
C SER A 337 8.95 21.63 6.19
N GLY A 338 8.62 21.13 7.38
CA GLY A 338 9.43 20.12 8.08
C GLY A 338 9.56 18.83 7.27
N LEU A 339 8.47 18.36 6.66
CA LEU A 339 8.52 17.25 5.70
C LEU A 339 9.57 17.50 4.60
N ARG A 340 9.62 18.71 4.02
CA ARG A 340 10.59 19.03 2.97
C ARG A 340 12.02 18.98 3.49
N THR A 341 12.28 19.51 4.69
CA THR A 341 13.61 19.45 5.33
C THR A 341 14.05 18.00 5.56
N ILE A 342 13.17 17.16 6.12
CA ILE A 342 13.44 15.72 6.33
C ILE A 342 13.70 15.02 5.00
N ARG A 343 12.86 15.29 3.99
CA ARG A 343 13.03 14.75 2.63
C ARG A 343 14.37 15.15 2.03
N GLU A 344 14.79 16.40 2.16
CA GLU A 344 16.08 16.87 1.62
C GLU A 344 17.26 16.11 2.23
N GLN A 345 17.22 15.84 3.54
CA GLN A 345 18.23 15.00 4.19
C GLN A 345 18.22 13.58 3.63
N ALA A 346 17.03 12.98 3.46
CA ALA A 346 16.87 11.64 2.90
C ALA A 346 17.41 11.54 1.45
N VAL A 347 17.10 12.53 0.61
CA VAL A 347 17.54 12.60 -0.80
C VAL A 347 19.06 12.76 -0.92
N ARG A 348 19.70 13.47 0.02
CA ARG A 348 21.17 13.55 0.09
C ARG A 348 21.81 12.19 0.41
N ALA A 349 21.15 11.39 1.24
CA ALA A 349 21.65 10.07 1.63
C ALA A 349 21.35 8.99 0.58
N ARG A 350 20.17 9.03 -0.06
CA ARG A 350 19.67 8.00 -0.96
C ARG A 350 18.88 8.61 -2.11
N ARG A 351 19.09 8.11 -3.34
CA ARG A 351 18.25 8.47 -4.50
C ARG A 351 16.81 8.01 -4.27
N THR A 352 15.85 8.80 -4.77
CA THR A 352 14.44 8.40 -4.76
C THR A 352 14.17 7.34 -5.82
N PRO A 353 13.07 6.57 -5.73
CA PRO A 353 12.65 5.67 -6.81
C PRO A 353 12.49 6.34 -8.18
N ALA A 354 11.97 7.58 -8.23
CA ALA A 354 11.90 8.36 -9.47
C ALA A 354 13.29 8.67 -10.07
N GLN A 355 14.34 8.65 -9.25
CA GLN A 355 15.75 8.80 -9.67
C GLN A 355 16.46 7.45 -9.86
N GLY A 356 15.72 6.33 -9.87
CA GLY A 356 16.24 4.98 -9.98
C GLY A 356 16.84 4.41 -8.69
N GLY A 357 16.53 5.00 -7.53
CA GLY A 357 16.95 4.50 -6.22
C GLY A 357 16.06 3.38 -5.68
N ASP A 358 16.59 2.57 -4.76
CA ASP A 358 15.82 1.55 -4.04
C ASP A 358 14.86 2.19 -3.03
N GLU A 359 13.58 1.85 -3.11
CA GLU A 359 12.53 2.45 -2.27
C GLU A 359 12.71 2.11 -0.80
N ILE A 360 13.13 0.88 -0.46
CA ILE A 360 13.33 0.49 0.95
C ILE A 360 14.50 1.26 1.56
N ALA A 361 15.61 1.37 0.84
CA ALA A 361 16.77 2.14 1.26
C ALA A 361 16.44 3.63 1.38
N TYR A 362 15.69 4.18 0.43
CA TYR A 362 15.23 5.56 0.48
C TYR A 362 14.32 5.81 1.69
N LEU A 363 13.31 4.96 1.91
CA LEU A 363 12.41 5.08 3.05
C LEU A 363 13.13 4.84 4.38
N GLY A 364 14.13 3.96 4.42
CA GLY A 364 15.01 3.81 5.58
C GLY A 364 15.70 5.12 5.93
N ALA A 365 16.36 5.75 4.95
CA ALA A 365 17.01 7.04 5.15
C ALA A 365 16.02 8.17 5.50
N PHE A 366 14.82 8.16 4.93
CA PHE A 366 13.77 9.11 5.29
C PHE A 366 13.30 8.95 6.74
N LEU A 367 13.06 7.71 7.18
CA LEU A 367 12.66 7.43 8.57
C LEU A 367 13.81 7.70 9.56
N ASP A 368 15.07 7.52 9.16
CA ASP A 368 16.25 7.90 9.96
C ASP A 368 16.33 9.42 10.14
N ALA A 369 16.18 10.19 9.05
CA ALA A 369 16.16 11.65 9.10
C ALA A 369 14.99 12.16 9.94
N ARG A 370 13.83 11.52 9.83
CA ARG A 370 12.65 11.87 10.61
C ARG A 370 12.82 11.58 12.10
N ASP A 371 13.30 10.40 12.45
CA ASP A 371 13.58 10.03 13.84
C ASP A 371 14.55 11.03 14.48
N ALA A 372 15.60 11.41 13.76
CA ALA A 372 16.55 12.42 14.20
C ALA A 372 15.90 13.80 14.41
N GLU A 373 14.97 14.20 13.55
CA GLU A 373 14.24 15.47 13.70
C GLU A 373 13.29 15.43 14.90
N MET A 374 12.52 14.36 15.07
CA MET A 374 11.62 14.17 16.23
C MET A 374 12.38 14.27 17.56
N ARG A 375 13.59 13.70 17.64
CA ARG A 375 14.42 13.75 18.86
C ARG A 375 14.96 15.14 19.21
N ARG A 376 14.94 16.10 18.27
CA ARG A 376 15.36 17.49 18.54
C ARG A 376 14.28 18.30 19.23
N GLU A 377 13.02 17.92 19.05
CA GLU A 377 11.87 18.58 19.64
C GLU A 377 11.53 17.87 20.96
N ALA A 378 11.67 18.56 22.11
CA ALA A 378 11.47 17.94 23.43
C ALA A 378 10.08 17.28 23.58
N ALA A 379 9.06 17.85 22.95
CA ALA A 379 7.70 17.34 22.90
C ALA A 379 7.51 16.08 22.02
N HIS A 380 8.48 15.72 21.16
CA HIS A 380 8.37 14.63 20.19
C HIS A 380 9.45 13.54 20.37
N SER A 381 10.04 13.43 21.57
CA SER A 381 11.11 12.45 21.83
C SER A 381 10.68 10.98 21.74
N ASP A 382 9.38 10.68 21.84
CA ASP A 382 8.83 9.36 21.56
C ASP A 382 8.68 9.13 20.05
N THR A 383 9.47 8.19 19.53
CA THR A 383 9.56 7.86 18.10
C THR A 383 8.79 6.59 17.73
N THR A 384 7.89 6.08 18.60
CA THR A 384 7.18 4.80 18.38
C THR A 384 6.32 4.79 17.11
N ARG A 385 5.75 5.93 16.71
CA ARG A 385 5.05 6.08 15.41
C ARG A 385 5.94 5.79 14.20
N VAL A 386 7.25 5.93 14.35
CA VAL A 386 8.26 5.51 13.37
C VAL A 386 8.72 4.09 13.67
N ASP A 387 9.25 3.83 14.86
CA ASP A 387 10.02 2.62 15.16
C ASP A 387 9.20 1.33 15.25
N THR A 388 8.03 1.44 15.87
CA THR A 388 7.12 0.31 16.14
C THR A 388 5.87 0.33 15.24
N ALA A 389 5.84 1.23 14.23
CA ALA A 389 4.83 1.26 13.18
C ALA A 389 5.43 1.33 11.77
N GLN A 390 5.89 2.49 11.31
CA GLN A 390 6.37 2.66 9.92
C GLN A 390 7.55 1.75 9.58
N ARG A 391 8.54 1.63 10.48
CA ARG A 391 9.65 0.70 10.30
C ARG A 391 9.20 -0.75 10.37
N VAL A 392 8.14 -1.09 11.10
CA VAL A 392 7.56 -2.44 11.09
C VAL A 392 7.01 -2.76 9.71
N PHE A 393 6.24 -1.85 9.11
CA PHE A 393 5.71 -2.04 7.75
C PHE A 393 6.83 -2.09 6.70
N LEU A 394 7.86 -1.25 6.86
CA LEU A 394 9.02 -1.22 5.97
C LEU A 394 9.84 -2.51 6.06
N ARG A 395 10.13 -3.00 7.28
CA ARG A 395 10.82 -4.29 7.50
C ARG A 395 10.02 -5.47 6.95
N ALA A 396 8.70 -5.40 7.02
CA ALA A 396 7.80 -6.37 6.39
C ALA A 396 7.75 -6.23 4.85
N SER A 397 8.42 -5.23 4.26
CA SER A 397 8.34 -4.87 2.85
C SER A 397 6.92 -4.59 2.37
N ASN A 398 6.03 -4.17 3.27
CA ASN A 398 4.65 -3.81 2.96
C ASN A 398 4.57 -2.40 2.41
N LEU A 399 5.23 -2.18 1.28
CA LEU A 399 5.38 -0.88 0.62
C LEU A 399 4.06 -0.35 0.06
N ASP A 400 3.09 -1.24 -0.05
CA ASP A 400 1.73 -0.94 -0.48
C ASP A 400 0.75 -0.74 0.68
N LEU A 401 1.19 -0.84 1.94
CA LEU A 401 0.35 -0.60 3.11
C LEU A 401 -0.93 -1.45 3.12
N VAL A 402 -0.80 -2.71 2.71
CA VAL A 402 -1.92 -3.66 2.56
C VAL A 402 -2.22 -4.30 3.92
N PRO A 403 -3.49 -4.29 4.39
CA PRO A 403 -3.88 -5.05 5.57
C PRO A 403 -3.68 -6.57 5.43
N PRO A 404 -3.50 -7.33 6.52
CA PRO A 404 -3.57 -6.87 7.91
C PRO A 404 -2.36 -6.02 8.30
N LEU A 405 -2.62 -4.93 9.03
CA LEU A 405 -1.59 -4.08 9.62
C LEU A 405 -1.63 -4.26 11.14
N THR A 406 -0.46 -4.41 11.75
CA THR A 406 -0.33 -4.47 13.20
C THR A 406 0.91 -3.70 13.62
N TRP A 407 0.74 -2.82 14.59
CA TRP A 407 1.78 -1.91 15.06
C TRP A 407 1.57 -1.53 16.52
N GLN A 408 2.53 -0.80 17.08
CA GLN A 408 2.43 -0.20 18.40
C GLN A 408 2.81 1.28 18.37
N VAL A 409 2.13 2.09 19.16
CA VAL A 409 2.48 3.50 19.46
C VAL A 409 2.22 3.72 20.94
N TYR A 410 3.15 4.36 21.66
CA TYR A 410 3.08 4.58 23.12
C TYR A 410 2.85 3.31 23.97
N GLY A 411 3.25 2.14 23.45
CA GLY A 411 3.02 0.84 24.09
C GLY A 411 1.68 0.19 23.77
N ASP A 412 0.73 0.92 23.19
CA ASP A 412 -0.57 0.39 22.79
C ASP A 412 -0.49 -0.33 21.45
N ARG A 413 -1.12 -1.50 21.36
CA ARG A 413 -1.15 -2.33 20.14
C ARG A 413 -2.42 -2.06 19.34
N TYR A 414 -2.24 -1.79 18.06
CA TYR A 414 -3.32 -1.54 17.11
C TYR A 414 -3.33 -2.58 15.99
N THR A 415 -4.51 -2.83 15.41
CA THR A 415 -4.65 -3.73 14.26
C THR A 415 -5.75 -3.28 13.32
N ILE A 416 -5.44 -3.23 12.02
CA ILE A 416 -6.42 -3.10 10.93
C ILE A 416 -6.47 -4.45 10.22
N LYS A 417 -7.66 -5.05 10.19
CA LYS A 417 -7.90 -6.35 9.53
C LYS A 417 -8.14 -6.17 8.03
N SER A 418 -8.04 -7.28 7.29
CA SER A 418 -8.26 -7.40 5.85
C SER A 418 -9.63 -6.91 5.38
#